data_AF-A0A413QQ03-F1
#
_entry.id   AF-A0A413QQ03-F1
#
_cell.length_a   1.000
_cell.length_b   1.000
_cell.length_c   1.000
_cell.angle_alpha   90.00
_cell.angle_beta   90.00
_cell.angle_gamma   90.00
#
_symmetry.space_group_name_H-M   'P 1'
#
loop_
_entity.id
_entity.type
_entity.pdbx_description
1 polymer ?
#
loop_
_entity_poly.entity_id
_entity_poly.type
_entity_poly.pdbx_seq_one_letter_code
_entity_poly.pdbx_strand_id
1 'polypeptide(L)' 'MCREMEKWSMEERQEGRQEGRREGESRLTTLLKLLKADGRLQDLDLAIENEEVRKKLYLEYHIE' A
#
# COMPACT_ATOMS: atom_id res chain seq x y z
N MET A 1 -31.98 -19.03 3.21
CA MET A 1 -31.21 -17.95 2.54
C MET A 1 -30.14 -18.63 1.70
N CYS A 2 -29.97 -18.22 0.44
CA CYS A 2 -29.33 -19.03 -0.60
C CYS A 2 -27.79 -19.04 -0.48
N ARG A 3 -27.19 -20.25 -0.62
CA ARG A 3 -25.73 -20.49 -0.67
C ARG A 3 -24.98 -19.66 -1.71
N GLU A 4 -25.66 -19.22 -2.76
CA GLU A 4 -25.12 -18.30 -3.75
C GLU A 4 -24.79 -16.93 -3.14
N MET A 5 -25.66 -16.38 -2.30
CA MET A 5 -25.44 -15.06 -1.69
C MET A 5 -24.23 -15.05 -0.74
N GLU A 6 -23.97 -16.17 -0.06
CA GLU A 6 -22.81 -16.35 0.81
C GLU A 6 -21.50 -16.49 0.02
N LYS A 7 -21.53 -17.13 -1.17
CA LYS A 7 -20.37 -17.22 -2.07
C LYS A 7 -19.96 -15.86 -2.60
N TRP A 8 -20.91 -15.09 -3.12
CA TRP A 8 -20.66 -13.75 -3.66
C TRP A 8 -20.08 -12.82 -2.59
N SER A 9 -20.60 -12.85 -1.36
CA SER A 9 -20.04 -12.05 -0.25
C SER A 9 -18.61 -12.45 0.14
N MET A 10 -18.23 -13.72 -0.05
CA MET A 10 -16.88 -14.20 0.23
C MET A 10 -15.90 -13.82 -0.89
N GLU A 11 -16.35 -13.88 -2.14
CA GLU A 11 -15.57 -13.46 -3.32
C GLU A 11 -15.27 -11.97 -3.27
N GLU A 12 -16.27 -11.11 -3.00
CA GLU A 12 -16.07 -9.65 -2.88
C GLU A 12 -15.08 -9.29 -1.76
N ARG A 13 -15.15 -9.98 -0.60
CA ARG A 13 -14.18 -9.80 0.49
C ARG A 13 -12.77 -10.26 0.13
N GLN A 14 -12.65 -11.24 -0.76
CA GLN A 14 -11.36 -11.77 -1.19
C GLN A 14 -10.73 -10.88 -2.27
N GLU A 15 -11.54 -10.35 -3.18
CA GLU A 15 -11.13 -9.35 -4.17
C GLU A 15 -10.70 -8.05 -3.50
N GLY A 16 -11.48 -7.50 -2.57
CA GLY A 16 -11.10 -6.29 -1.83
C GLY A 16 -9.80 -6.45 -1.04
N ARG A 17 -9.49 -7.65 -0.53
CA ARG A 17 -8.20 -7.95 0.12
C ARG A 17 -7.04 -8.08 -0.87
N GLN A 18 -7.30 -8.54 -2.10
CA GLN A 18 -6.28 -8.59 -3.14
C GLN A 18 -5.99 -7.19 -3.69
N GLU A 19 -7.03 -6.39 -3.90
CA GLU A 19 -6.92 -5.01 -4.37
C GLU A 19 -6.17 -4.14 -3.35
N GLY A 20 -6.56 -4.19 -2.07
CA GLY A 20 -5.84 -3.46 -1.02
C GLY A 20 -4.36 -3.86 -0.88
N ARG A 21 -4.01 -5.12 -1.17
CA ARG A 21 -2.61 -5.56 -1.21
C ARG A 21 -1.87 -4.99 -2.41
N ARG A 22 -2.47 -5.05 -3.60
CA ARG A 22 -1.87 -4.49 -4.83
C ARG A 22 -1.67 -2.98 -4.71
N GLU A 23 -2.65 -2.27 -4.18
CA GLU A 23 -2.53 -0.83 -3.95
C GLU A 23 -1.41 -0.52 -2.94
N GLY A 24 -1.35 -1.24 -1.82
CA GLY A 24 -0.28 -1.05 -0.82
C GLY A 24 1.12 -1.28 -1.41
N GLU A 25 1.28 -2.29 -2.25
CA GLU A 25 2.54 -2.60 -2.92
C GLU A 25 2.90 -1.56 -3.99
N SER A 26 1.90 -1.05 -4.73
CA SER A 26 2.06 0.03 -5.71
C SER A 26 2.50 1.35 -5.07
N ARG A 27 1.87 1.73 -3.95
CA ARG A 27 2.23 2.92 -3.15
C ARG A 27 3.66 2.82 -2.63
N LEU A 28 4.03 1.67 -2.05
CA LEU A 28 5.37 1.45 -1.54
C LEU A 28 6.42 1.51 -2.65
N THR A 29 6.15 0.87 -3.79
CA THR A 29 7.05 0.90 -4.95
C THR A 29 7.25 2.33 -5.47
N THR A 30 6.17 3.12 -5.52
CA THR A 30 6.23 4.52 -5.95
C THR A 30 7.07 5.35 -5.00
N LEU A 31 6.85 5.21 -3.68
CA LEU A 31 7.65 5.88 -2.66
C LEU A 31 9.13 5.54 -2.78
N LEU A 32 9.49 4.26 -2.92
CA LEU A 32 10.88 3.82 -3.05
C LEU A 32 11.56 4.39 -4.30
N LYS A 33 10.83 4.51 -5.42
CA LYS A 33 11.37 5.13 -6.65
C LYS A 33 11.67 6.62 -6.45
N LEU A 34 10.77 7.35 -5.80
CA LEU A 34 10.94 8.78 -5.53
C LEU A 34 12.08 9.04 -4.55
N LEU A 35 12.13 8.32 -3.43
CA LEU A 35 13.22 8.43 -2.45
C LEU A 35 14.59 8.11 -3.07
N LYS A 36 14.65 7.11 -3.95
CA LYS A 36 15.88 6.78 -4.67
C LYS A 36 16.29 7.89 -5.65
N ALA A 37 15.33 8.50 -6.35
CA ALA A 37 15.59 9.59 -7.28
C ALA A 37 16.10 10.85 -6.55
N ASP A 38 15.55 11.14 -5.37
CA ASP A 38 15.93 12.29 -4.53
C ASP A 38 17.22 12.04 -3.72
N GLY A 39 17.79 10.84 -3.77
CA GLY A 39 18.99 10.47 -3.02
C GLY A 39 18.76 10.37 -1.50
N ARG A 40 17.50 10.32 -1.05
CA ARG A 40 17.09 10.28 0.35
C ARG A 40 17.16 8.85 0.92
N LEU A 41 18.35 8.26 0.89
CA LEU A 41 18.58 6.88 1.33
C LEU A 41 18.28 6.67 2.83
N GLN A 42 18.57 7.66 3.67
CA GLN A 42 18.22 7.61 5.10
C GLN A 42 16.70 7.56 5.33
N ASP A 43 15.93 8.36 4.59
CA ASP A 43 14.47 8.32 4.69
C ASP A 43 13.91 7.00 4.13
N LEU A 44 14.59 6.39 3.15
CA LEU A 44 14.26 5.06 2.64
C LEU A 44 14.45 3.97 3.70
N ASP A 45 15.59 3.94 4.40
CA ASP A 45 15.80 3.02 5.52
C ASP A 45 14.75 3.23 6.64
N LEU A 46 14.50 4.49 7.00
CA LEU A 46 13.47 4.83 8.00
C LEU A 46 12.06 4.44 7.54
N ALA A 47 11.72 4.57 6.26
CA ALA A 47 10.41 4.18 5.73
C ALA A 47 10.21 2.66 5.72
N ILE A 48 11.30 1.88 5.64
CA ILE A 48 11.26 0.42 5.72
C ILE A 48 10.98 0.00 7.17
N GLU A 49 11.71 0.57 8.13
CA GLU A 49 11.62 0.19 9.54
C GLU A 49 10.43 0.83 10.28
N ASN A 50 9.99 2.01 9.87
CA ASN A 50 9.00 2.80 10.58
C ASN A 50 7.79 3.16 9.70
N GLU A 51 6.64 2.56 10.03
CA GLU A 51 5.38 2.81 9.33
C GLU A 51 4.90 4.26 9.44
N GLU A 52 5.11 4.94 10.56
CA GLU A 52 4.70 6.34 10.73
C GLU A 52 5.51 7.27 9.84
N VAL A 53 6.82 6.99 9.69
CA VAL A 53 7.67 7.71 8.73
C VAL A 53 7.20 7.44 7.31
N ARG A 54 6.91 6.18 6.97
CA ARG A 54 6.38 5.81 5.66
C ARG A 54 5.06 6.52 5.34
N LYS A 55 4.13 6.63 6.30
CA LYS A 55 2.87 7.38 6.14
C LYS A 55 3.11 8.87 5.92
N LYS A 56 4.02 9.48 6.66
CA LYS A 56 4.40 10.90 6.46
C LYS A 56 4.98 11.12 5.06
N LEU A 57 5.83 10.20 4.59
CA LEU A 57 6.40 10.29 3.25
C LEU A 57 5.34 10.06 2.16
N TYR A 58 4.37 9.18 2.37
CA TYR A 58 3.22 9.09 1.45
C TYR A 58 2.49 10.42 1.33
N LEU A 59 2.27 11.14 2.43
CA LEU A 59 1.66 12.48 2.39
C LEU A 59 2.56 13.51 1.69
N GLU A 60 3.87 13.47 1.94
CA GLU A 60 4.85 14.39 1.36
C GLU A 60 4.95 14.25 -0.17
N TYR A 61 4.89 13.01 -0.68
CA TYR A 61 4.91 12.71 -2.11
C TYR A 61 3.52 12.62 -2.74
N HIS A 62 2.45 12.93 -1.99
CA HIS A 62 1.06 12.85 -2.45
C HIS A 62 0.68 11.47 -3.03
N ILE A 63 1.12 10.40 -2.37
CA ILE A 63 0.80 9.01 -2.69
C ILE A 63 -0.47 8.60 -1.94
N GLU A 64 -1.55 8.36 -2.67
CA GLU A 64 -2.87 7.94 -2.15
C GLU A 64 -2.94 6.45 -1.82
#